data_AF-A0A9P6DZP5-F1
#
_entry.id   AF-A0A9P6DZP5-F1
#
_cell.length_a   1.000
_cell.length_b   1.000
_cell.length_c   1.000
_cell.angle_alpha   90.00
_cell.angle_beta   90.00
_cell.angle_gamma   90.00
#
_symmetry.space_group_name_H-M   'P 1'
#
loop_
_entity.id
_entity.type
_entity.pdbx_description
1 polymer ?
#
loop_
_entity_poly.entity_id
_entity_poly.type
_entity_poly.pdbx_seq_one_letter_code
_entity_poly.pdbx_strand_id
1 'polypeptide(L)'
;MAKSTRSKAKRSFRRDKREREDSVFFINDAARLARLSAKLRSKFADGAVAGSDAAAGPADGELASGEPQTEEGISEAEGAGDSIVVDAEAPAKISTHGPRSSRRASWRLSKGMSARPKRADTLNKQGTVPGRRKPGRSHRRR
;
A
#
# COMPACT_ATOMS: atom_id res chain seq x y z
N MET A 1 -30.12 -27.26 -28.12
CA MET A 1 -28.81 -26.58 -28.26
C MET A 1 -28.16 -26.38 -26.90
N ALA A 2 -26.86 -26.69 -26.76
CA ALA A 2 -26.13 -26.42 -25.53
C ALA A 2 -25.87 -24.91 -25.33
N LYS A 3 -25.77 -24.47 -24.07
CA LYS A 3 -25.46 -23.07 -23.74
C LYS A 3 -23.95 -22.80 -23.88
N SER A 4 -23.59 -21.69 -24.51
CA SER A 4 -22.19 -21.24 -24.60
C SER A 4 -21.61 -20.88 -23.21
N THR A 5 -20.30 -21.03 -23.05
CA THR A 5 -19.54 -20.63 -21.84
C THR A 5 -19.73 -19.15 -21.49
N ARG A 6 -19.87 -18.28 -22.51
CA ARG A 6 -20.12 -16.85 -22.36
C ARG A 6 -21.59 -16.47 -22.25
N SER A 7 -22.51 -17.44 -22.24
CA SER A 7 -23.95 -17.15 -22.14
C SER A 7 -24.27 -16.42 -20.83
N LYS A 8 -25.11 -15.38 -20.90
CA LYS A 8 -25.44 -14.53 -19.75
C LYS A 8 -26.05 -15.35 -18.61
N ALA A 9 -26.98 -16.25 -18.92
CA ALA A 9 -27.60 -17.12 -17.93
C ALA A 9 -26.55 -17.99 -17.18
N LYS A 10 -25.62 -18.66 -17.88
CA LYS A 10 -24.61 -19.48 -17.19
C LYS A 10 -23.62 -18.62 -16.39
N ARG A 11 -23.31 -17.40 -16.85
CA ARG A 11 -22.45 -16.47 -16.12
C ARG A 11 -23.11 -15.97 -14.84
N SER A 12 -24.40 -15.61 -14.85
CA SER A 12 -25.11 -15.19 -13.64
C SER A 12 -25.16 -16.32 -12.62
N PHE A 13 -25.52 -17.55 -13.02
CA PHE A 13 -25.49 -18.70 -12.11
C PHE A 13 -24.09 -18.99 -11.53
N ARG A 14 -23.02 -18.80 -12.32
CA ARG A 14 -21.65 -18.95 -11.81
C ARG A 14 -21.27 -17.84 -10.83
N ARG A 15 -21.75 -16.62 -11.06
CA ARG A 15 -21.56 -15.49 -10.15
C ARG A 15 -22.26 -15.76 -8.82
N ASP A 16 -23.53 -16.11 -8.85
CA ASP A 16 -24.33 -16.44 -7.67
C ASP A 16 -23.69 -17.54 -6.84
N LYS A 17 -23.12 -18.57 -7.48
CA LYS A 17 -22.39 -19.64 -6.78
C LYS A 17 -21.09 -19.18 -6.10
N ARG A 18 -20.50 -18.04 -6.48
CA ARG A 18 -19.24 -17.53 -5.93
C ARG A 18 -19.45 -16.42 -4.91
N GLU A 19 -20.50 -15.62 -5.09
CA GLU A 19 -20.73 -14.39 -4.31
C GLU A 19 -21.71 -14.59 -3.16
N ARG A 20 -22.59 -15.60 -3.21
CA ARG A 20 -23.50 -15.88 -2.09
C ARG A 20 -22.70 -16.33 -0.87
N GLU A 21 -22.98 -15.74 0.26
CA GLU A 21 -22.27 -15.98 1.53
C GLU A 21 -22.38 -17.44 1.97
N ASP A 22 -23.53 -18.06 1.76
CA ASP A 22 -23.78 -19.47 2.08
C ASP A 22 -23.16 -20.46 1.07
N SER A 23 -22.55 -19.96 -0.01
CA SER A 23 -21.99 -20.84 -1.02
C SER A 23 -20.66 -21.44 -0.57
N VAL A 24 -20.48 -22.74 -0.85
CA VAL A 24 -19.23 -23.46 -0.56
C VAL A 24 -18.01 -22.77 -1.17
N PHE A 25 -18.15 -22.10 -2.32
CA PHE A 25 -17.06 -21.36 -2.95
C PHE A 25 -16.66 -20.13 -2.15
N PHE A 26 -17.65 -19.34 -1.70
CA PHE A 26 -17.41 -18.15 -0.90
C PHE A 26 -16.75 -18.50 0.44
N ILE A 27 -17.30 -19.48 1.15
CA ILE A 27 -16.81 -19.92 2.47
C ILE A 27 -15.35 -20.36 2.39
N ASN A 28 -15.00 -21.18 1.40
CA ASN A 28 -13.62 -21.66 1.24
C ASN A 28 -12.63 -20.55 0.88
N ASP A 29 -13.04 -19.61 0.03
CA ASP A 29 -12.19 -18.48 -0.35
C ASP A 29 -11.97 -17.52 0.82
N ALA A 30 -13.04 -17.21 1.56
CA ALA A 30 -12.98 -16.41 2.78
C ALA A 30 -12.07 -17.05 3.84
N ALA A 31 -12.18 -18.35 4.08
CA ALA A 31 -11.31 -19.08 5.00
C ALA A 31 -9.83 -19.04 4.55
N ARG A 32 -9.56 -19.18 3.26
CA ARG A 32 -8.20 -19.05 2.71
C ARG A 32 -7.64 -17.65 2.91
N LEU A 33 -8.43 -16.62 2.62
CA LEU A 33 -8.04 -15.22 2.81
C LEU A 33 -7.76 -14.91 4.27
N ALA A 34 -8.57 -15.42 5.20
CA ALA A 34 -8.34 -15.29 6.64
C ALA A 34 -6.99 -15.87 7.04
N ARG A 35 -6.70 -17.12 6.63
CA ARG A 35 -5.41 -17.78 6.89
C ARG A 35 -4.22 -17.01 6.32
N LEU A 36 -4.33 -16.51 5.08
CA LEU A 36 -3.26 -15.72 4.46
C LEU A 36 -3.03 -14.40 5.20
N SER A 37 -4.10 -13.71 5.59
CA SER A 37 -3.99 -12.46 6.33
C SER A 37 -3.35 -12.67 7.71
N ALA A 38 -3.67 -13.77 8.39
CA ALA A 38 -3.04 -14.16 9.64
C ALA A 38 -1.54 -14.43 9.46
N LYS A 39 -1.16 -15.20 8.44
CA LYS A 39 0.26 -15.48 8.11
C LYS A 39 1.04 -14.23 7.74
N LEU A 40 0.42 -13.30 7.02
CA LEU A 40 1.07 -12.03 6.68
C LEU A 40 1.24 -11.18 7.93
N ARG A 41 0.20 -11.07 8.76
CA ARG A 41 0.27 -10.34 10.04
C ARG A 41 1.35 -10.90 10.96
N SER A 42 1.49 -12.23 11.07
CA SER A 42 2.58 -12.82 11.87
C SER A 42 3.94 -12.45 11.28
N LYS A 43 4.16 -12.65 9.98
CA LYS A 43 5.43 -12.28 9.31
C LYS A 43 5.83 -10.81 9.50
N PHE A 44 4.85 -9.91 9.49
CA PHE A 44 5.11 -8.48 9.72
C PHE A 44 5.26 -8.12 11.21
N ALA A 45 4.57 -8.81 12.12
CA ALA A 45 4.71 -8.62 13.56
C ALA A 45 6.06 -9.12 14.08
N ASP A 46 6.55 -10.24 13.54
CA ASP A 46 7.81 -10.87 13.93
C ASP A 46 9.06 -10.11 13.40
N GLY A 47 8.89 -8.91 12.83
CA GLY A 47 9.99 -8.02 12.45
C GLY A 47 10.94 -8.58 11.39
N ALA A 48 10.62 -9.72 10.76
CA ALA A 48 11.45 -10.38 9.77
C ALA A 48 11.33 -9.70 8.39
N VAL A 49 11.77 -8.44 8.32
CA VAL A 49 12.25 -7.85 7.06
C VAL A 49 13.66 -8.38 6.84
N ALA A 50 13.74 -9.63 6.41
CA ALA A 50 14.94 -10.17 5.78
C ALA A 50 14.48 -10.97 4.57
N GLY A 51 14.79 -10.45 3.38
CA GLY A 51 14.52 -11.11 2.11
C GLY A 51 15.07 -12.53 2.15
N SER A 52 14.16 -13.50 2.17
CA SER A 52 14.49 -14.90 1.95
C SER A 52 13.54 -15.43 0.88
N ASP A 53 14.03 -15.34 -0.36
CA ASP A 53 13.74 -16.35 -1.39
C ASP A 53 14.23 -17.70 -0.83
N ALA A 54 13.37 -18.38 -0.08
CA ALA A 54 13.58 -19.76 0.29
C ALA A 54 12.23 -20.47 0.30
N ALA A 55 12.00 -21.24 -0.75
CA ALA A 55 10.95 -22.24 -0.81
C ALA A 55 11.07 -23.19 0.38
N ALA A 56 10.04 -23.26 1.23
CA ALA A 56 9.87 -24.35 2.18
C ALA A 56 8.38 -24.71 2.23
N GLY A 57 8.09 -25.96 1.90
CA GLY A 57 6.76 -26.56 1.84
C GLY A 57 6.08 -26.68 3.22
N PRO A 58 4.81 -27.11 3.25
CA PRO A 58 4.03 -27.16 4.46
C PRO A 58 4.47 -28.35 5.33
N ALA A 59 4.97 -28.06 6.54
CA ALA A 59 5.02 -29.04 7.62
C ALA A 59 3.75 -28.88 8.46
N ASP A 60 2.90 -29.90 8.41
CA ASP A 60 1.76 -30.10 9.30
C ASP A 60 2.24 -30.43 10.73
N GLY A 61 1.54 -29.87 11.71
CA GLY A 61 1.37 -30.44 13.06
C GLY A 61 2.46 -30.14 14.08
N GLU A 62 2.15 -29.31 15.08
CA GLU A 62 2.23 -29.74 16.49
C GLU A 62 1.51 -28.74 17.42
N LEU A 63 0.63 -29.26 18.25
CA LEU A 63 0.02 -28.60 19.41
C LEU A 63 1.02 -28.67 20.57
N ALA A 64 1.41 -27.53 21.14
CA ALA A 64 2.00 -27.49 22.48
C ALA A 64 1.71 -26.16 23.18
N SER A 65 1.06 -26.32 24.33
CA SER A 65 0.63 -25.40 25.36
C SER A 65 1.76 -24.69 26.10
N GLY A 66 1.46 -23.53 26.71
CA GLY A 66 2.18 -23.06 27.90
C GLY A 66 2.26 -21.54 28.03
N GLU A 67 1.34 -20.96 28.79
CA GLU A 67 1.39 -19.58 29.29
C GLU A 67 2.49 -19.36 30.37
N PRO A 68 2.81 -18.10 30.72
CA PRO A 68 4.14 -17.65 31.17
C PRO A 68 4.29 -17.54 32.69
N GLN A 69 5.53 -17.56 33.17
CA GLN A 69 5.88 -17.02 34.49
C GLN A 69 7.13 -16.13 34.45
N THR A 70 6.96 -15.03 35.17
CA THR A 70 7.82 -13.90 35.56
C THR A 70 9.09 -14.30 36.30
N GLU A 71 10.12 -13.45 36.28
CA GLU A 71 10.63 -12.75 37.47
C GLU A 71 11.73 -11.73 37.15
N GLU A 72 11.77 -10.69 37.99
CA GLU A 72 12.50 -9.43 37.87
C GLU A 72 13.99 -9.51 38.23
N GLY A 73 14.76 -8.53 37.75
CA GLY A 73 16.16 -8.28 38.13
C GLY A 73 16.54 -6.79 38.00
N ILE A 74 16.28 -6.05 39.08
CA ILE A 74 16.96 -4.89 39.70
C ILE A 74 18.44 -4.72 39.21
N SER A 75 19.11 -3.57 38.98
CA SER A 75 19.06 -2.17 39.47
C SER A 75 20.02 -1.27 38.65
N GLU A 76 19.70 0.04 38.61
CA GLU A 76 20.55 1.25 38.63
C GLU A 76 22.00 1.27 38.07
N ALA A 77 22.23 2.25 37.18
CA ALA A 77 23.44 3.07 37.21
C ALA A 77 23.14 4.47 36.67
N GLU A 78 23.32 5.48 37.53
CA GLU A 78 23.26 6.91 37.22
C GLU A 78 24.32 7.32 36.18
N GLY A 79 23.98 8.32 35.36
CA GLY A 79 24.92 8.96 34.44
C GLY A 79 24.41 10.34 34.04
N ALA A 80 24.84 11.35 34.78
CA ALA A 80 24.63 12.77 34.50
C ALA A 80 25.06 13.13 33.06
N GLY A 81 24.20 13.85 32.35
CA GLY A 81 24.46 14.28 30.97
C GLY A 81 23.58 15.43 30.54
N ASP A 82 24.07 16.64 30.79
CA ASP A 82 23.97 17.86 29.97
C ASP A 82 22.57 18.34 29.54
N SER A 83 22.06 19.35 30.23
CA SER A 83 20.84 20.09 29.87
C SER A 83 21.09 20.98 28.64
N ILE A 84 20.74 20.48 27.45
CA ILE A 84 20.73 21.29 26.22
C ILE A 84 19.47 22.18 26.24
N VAL A 85 19.68 23.49 26.28
CA VAL A 85 18.65 24.51 26.05
C VAL A 85 18.18 24.40 24.60
N VAL A 86 16.94 23.95 24.40
CA VAL A 86 16.29 23.90 23.08
C VAL A 86 15.63 25.25 22.82
N ASP A 87 16.32 26.12 22.08
CA ASP A 87 15.68 27.32 21.51
C ASP A 87 14.52 26.89 20.61
N ALA A 88 13.32 27.34 20.97
CA ALA A 88 12.06 26.96 20.35
C ALA A 88 11.84 27.67 19.01
N GLU A 89 12.65 27.37 17.99
CA GLU A 89 12.29 27.67 16.61
C GLU A 89 11.52 26.48 16.03
N ALA A 90 10.29 26.73 15.56
CA ALA A 90 9.39 25.67 15.11
C ALA A 90 10.08 24.82 14.02
N PRO A 91 10.09 23.48 14.15
CA PRO A 91 10.82 22.64 13.21
C PRO A 91 10.22 22.78 11.82
N ALA A 92 11.03 23.22 10.86
CA ALA A 92 10.64 23.23 9.46
C ALA A 92 10.15 21.83 9.08
N LYS A 93 8.96 21.72 8.48
CA LYS A 93 8.42 20.43 8.00
C LYS A 93 9.36 19.87 6.92
N ILE A 94 10.27 18.99 7.34
CA ILE A 94 11.14 18.25 6.44
C ILE A 94 10.25 17.27 5.67
N SER A 95 10.00 17.56 4.39
CA SER A 95 9.32 16.64 3.48
C SER A 95 10.19 15.39 3.32
N THR A 96 9.76 14.27 3.89
CA THR A 96 10.39 12.94 3.74
C THR A 96 10.32 12.39 2.32
N HIS A 97 9.66 13.10 1.41
CA HIS A 97 9.74 12.85 -0.03
C HIS A 97 10.65 13.89 -0.66
N GLY A 98 11.84 13.46 -1.06
CA GLY A 98 12.75 14.26 -1.87
C GLY A 98 12.08 14.76 -3.16
N PRO A 99 12.60 15.84 -3.77
CA PRO A 99 11.99 16.42 -4.96
C PRO A 99 11.88 15.34 -6.03
N ARG A 100 10.65 15.09 -6.49
CA ARG A 100 10.35 14.16 -7.61
C ARG A 100 10.84 14.79 -8.92
N SER A 101 12.15 14.94 -9.07
CA SER A 101 12.80 15.52 -10.25
C SER A 101 12.72 14.52 -11.39
N SER A 102 11.68 14.65 -12.22
CA SER A 102 11.68 14.01 -13.54
C SER A 102 12.85 14.55 -14.36
N ARG A 103 13.49 13.70 -15.18
CA ARG A 103 14.54 14.09 -16.14
C ARG A 103 14.14 15.29 -17.01
N ARG A 104 12.84 15.43 -17.31
CA ARG A 104 12.31 16.59 -18.05
C ARG A 104 12.36 17.88 -17.23
N ALA A 105 12.12 17.82 -15.92
CA ALA A 105 12.17 18.98 -15.04
C ALA A 105 13.61 19.47 -14.86
N SER A 106 14.58 18.57 -14.70
CA SER A 106 16.00 18.93 -14.60
C SER A 106 16.54 19.54 -15.90
N TRP A 107 16.24 18.93 -17.06
CA TRP A 107 16.63 19.50 -18.36
C TRP A 107 16.04 20.90 -18.56
N ARG A 108 14.78 21.13 -18.17
CA ARG A 108 14.14 22.45 -18.27
C ARG A 108 14.80 23.47 -17.36
N LEU A 109 15.08 23.12 -16.10
CA LEU A 109 15.78 24.00 -15.16
C LEU A 109 17.20 24.33 -15.66
N SER A 110 17.93 23.36 -16.18
CA SER A 110 19.26 23.60 -16.80
C SER A 110 19.21 24.51 -18.04
N LYS A 111 18.04 24.60 -18.69
CA LYS A 111 17.80 25.46 -19.85
C LYS A 111 17.12 26.78 -19.47
N GLY A 112 17.09 27.13 -18.18
CA GLY A 112 16.47 28.38 -17.69
C GLY A 112 14.95 28.41 -17.83
N MET A 113 14.31 27.27 -18.09
CA MET A 113 12.86 27.16 -18.23
C MET A 113 12.20 26.72 -16.91
N SER A 114 10.92 27.06 -16.73
CA SER A 114 10.14 26.59 -15.58
C SER A 114 10.08 25.05 -15.52
N ALA A 115 10.27 24.45 -14.34
CA ALA A 115 10.32 23.00 -14.11
C ALA A 115 9.12 22.23 -14.70
N ARG A 116 7.95 22.87 -14.73
CA ARG A 116 6.76 22.42 -15.48
C ARG A 116 6.36 23.49 -16.49
N PRO A 117 5.89 23.11 -17.69
CA PRO A 117 5.32 24.09 -18.62
C PRO A 117 4.18 24.82 -17.90
N LYS A 118 4.23 26.17 -17.91
CA LYS A 118 3.08 26.98 -17.49
C LYS A 118 1.90 26.53 -18.37
N ARG A 119 0.76 26.20 -17.76
CA ARG A 119 -0.43 25.89 -18.57
C ARG A 119 -0.73 27.16 -19.34
N ALA A 120 -0.80 27.05 -20.66
CA ALA A 120 -1.10 28.20 -21.48
C ALA A 120 -2.55 28.58 -21.19
N ASP A 121 -2.75 29.83 -20.75
CA ASP A 121 -4.07 30.49 -20.72
C ASP A 121 -4.56 30.82 -22.13
N THR A 122 -3.79 30.41 -23.14
CA THR A 122 -4.14 30.51 -24.54
C THR A 122 -5.34 29.63 -24.85
N LEU A 123 -6.24 30.18 -25.63
CA LEU A 123 -7.41 29.49 -26.17
C LEU A 123 -6.97 28.23 -26.94
N ASN A 124 -7.78 27.18 -26.89
CA ASN A 124 -7.62 26.03 -27.78
C ASN A 124 -7.93 26.44 -29.23
N LYS A 125 -7.74 25.51 -30.19
CA LYS A 125 -8.07 25.75 -31.61
C LYS A 125 -9.54 26.16 -31.84
N GLN A 126 -10.41 25.88 -30.88
CA GLN A 126 -11.84 26.21 -30.87
C GLN A 126 -12.14 27.53 -30.14
N GLY A 127 -11.14 28.34 -29.78
CA GLY A 127 -11.35 29.64 -29.16
C GLY A 127 -11.84 29.58 -27.70
N THR A 128 -11.70 28.45 -27.01
CA THR A 128 -12.14 28.27 -25.61
C THR A 128 -10.97 27.96 -24.68
N VAL A 129 -11.05 28.42 -23.43
CA VAL A 129 -10.02 28.11 -22.41
C VAL A 129 -10.06 26.60 -22.10
N PRO A 130 -8.95 25.87 -22.26
CA PRO A 130 -8.94 24.43 -22.03
C PRO A 130 -9.22 24.12 -20.55
N GLY A 131 -10.26 23.31 -20.30
CA GLY A 131 -10.61 22.88 -18.95
C GLY A 131 -9.43 22.18 -18.22
N ARG A 132 -9.26 22.46 -16.92
CA ARG A 132 -8.16 21.91 -16.10
C ARG A 132 -8.10 20.38 -16.10
N ARG A 133 -9.25 19.73 -16.28
CA ARG A 133 -9.46 18.28 -16.35
C ARG A 133 -10.30 17.99 -17.59
N LYS A 134 -9.97 16.92 -18.33
CA LYS A 134 -10.85 16.43 -19.40
C LYS A 134 -12.11 15.84 -18.75
N PRO A 135 -13.32 16.38 -19.01
CA PRO A 135 -14.54 15.75 -18.50
C PRO A 135 -14.61 14.31 -19.03
N GLY A 136 -15.05 13.38 -18.18
CA GLY A 136 -15.21 11.97 -18.54
C GLY A 136 -13.95 11.09 -18.51
N ARG A 137 -12.75 11.63 -18.23
CA ARG A 137 -11.56 10.78 -18.05
C ARG A 137 -11.40 10.41 -16.57
N SER A 138 -11.59 9.13 -16.25
CA SER A 138 -11.34 8.64 -14.90
C SER A 138 -9.93 9.00 -14.44
N HIS A 139 -9.83 9.43 -13.19
CA HIS A 139 -8.54 9.71 -12.57
C HIS A 139 -7.75 8.41 -12.56
N ARG A 140 -6.71 8.31 -13.40
CA ARG A 140 -5.77 7.18 -13.31
C ARG A 140 -5.09 7.33 -11.96
N ARG A 141 -5.56 6.57 -10.97
CA ARG A 141 -4.89 6.39 -9.69
C ARG A 141 -3.46 5.96 -10.02
N ARG A 142 -2.51 6.80 -9.66
CA ARG A 142 -1.09 6.50 -9.61
C ARG A 142 -0.66 6.72 -8.18
#